data_AF-A0AAV3Z084-F1
#
_entry.id   AF-A0AAV3Z084-F1
#
_cell.length_a   1.000
_cell.length_b   1.000
_cell.length_c   1.000
_cell.angle_alpha   90.00
_cell.angle_beta   90.00
_cell.angle_gamma   90.00
#
_symmetry.space_group_name_H-M   'P 1'
#
loop_
_entity.id
_entity.type
_entity.pdbx_description
1 polymer ?
#
loop_
_entity_poly.entity_id
_entity_poly.type
_entity_poly.pdbx_seq_one_letter_code
_entity_poly.pdbx_strand_id
1 'polypeptide(L)'
;MSAKAPTELLAEINKGEFSTKHVDPQEKNPLPSAEAIKEEKQHQDHMENITGFRRASLKRTQSQEKGCLPTQDVINQEKTEAELRDRIGSFNKDQLKHTTTTEKSVLPSSNEIQHEKVETELRERIGSFHKEDLHHAETAVKNVLPSTDDIGQEKQEEELKKSISDFKRSSLNKTSTQEKNPLPATDAIEAEKKENEFRSSIEGFPKEQLKHTETAEKNVLPTKEDIAADKAGK
;
A
#
# COMPACT_ATOMS: atom_id res chain seq x y z
N MET A 1 -21.92 36.30 61.51
CA MET A 1 -22.57 35.11 62.09
C MET A 1 -21.85 33.88 61.57
N SER A 2 -21.25 33.08 62.45
CA SER A 2 -20.42 31.93 62.09
C SER A 2 -21.31 30.80 61.58
N ALA A 3 -21.23 30.48 60.28
CA ALA A 3 -21.90 29.33 59.71
C ALA A 3 -21.20 28.06 60.21
N LYS A 4 -21.85 27.33 61.13
CA LYS A 4 -21.38 26.02 61.61
C LYS A 4 -21.24 25.09 60.40
N ALA A 5 -20.08 24.43 60.29
CA ALA A 5 -19.82 23.44 59.26
C ALA A 5 -20.90 22.33 59.27
N PRO A 6 -21.30 21.79 58.11
CA PRO A 6 -22.30 20.73 58.03
C PRO A 6 -21.89 19.53 58.89
N THR A 7 -22.76 19.14 59.82
CA THR A 7 -22.54 18.01 60.74
C THR A 7 -22.26 16.69 60.00
N GLU A 8 -22.72 16.55 58.76
CA GLU A 8 -22.46 15.38 57.92
C GLU A 8 -20.98 15.24 57.51
N LEU A 9 -20.29 16.34 57.16
CA LEU A 9 -18.85 16.31 56.86
C LEU A 9 -18.03 15.94 58.10
N LEU A 10 -18.42 16.45 59.26
CA LEU A 10 -17.81 16.08 60.54
C LEU A 10 -18.03 14.59 60.86
N ALA A 11 -19.19 14.05 60.51
CA ALA A 11 -19.46 12.62 60.67
C ALA A 11 -18.61 11.78 59.69
N GLU A 12 -18.51 12.20 58.41
CA GLU A 12 -17.73 11.50 57.38
C GLU A 12 -16.24 11.45 57.73
N ILE A 13 -15.68 12.54 58.25
CA ILE A 13 -14.27 12.58 58.68
C ILE A 13 -14.03 11.65 59.88
N ASN A 14 -14.97 11.60 60.82
CA ASN A 14 -14.88 10.73 61.99
C ASN A 14 -15.12 9.24 61.66
N LYS A 15 -15.67 8.89 60.49
CA LYS A 15 -15.80 7.49 60.04
C LYS A 15 -14.44 6.84 59.75
N GLY A 16 -13.36 7.60 59.59
CA GLY A 16 -11.99 7.09 59.60
C GLY A 16 -11.56 6.24 58.40
N GLU A 17 -12.43 6.01 57.39
CA GLU A 17 -12.05 5.35 56.14
C GLU A 17 -11.44 6.35 55.14
N PHE A 18 -10.18 6.71 55.37
CA PHE A 18 -9.38 7.45 54.40
C PHE A 18 -8.33 6.54 53.78
N SER A 19 -8.65 5.97 52.61
CA SER A 19 -7.67 5.21 51.84
C SER A 19 -6.76 6.18 51.06
N THR A 20 -5.76 6.77 51.72
CA THR A 20 -4.65 7.42 51.03
C THR A 20 -3.62 6.38 50.61
N LYS A 21 -3.13 6.44 49.36
CA LYS A 21 -2.11 5.49 48.88
C LYS A 21 -0.81 5.75 49.63
N HIS A 22 -0.30 4.74 50.34
CA HIS A 22 1.05 4.78 50.90
C HIS A 22 2.07 4.89 49.76
N VAL A 23 3.03 5.80 49.89
CA VAL A 23 4.18 5.91 48.97
C VAL A 23 5.43 5.81 49.82
N ASP A 24 6.26 4.81 49.56
CA ASP A 24 7.55 4.63 50.24
C ASP A 24 8.53 5.73 49.79
N PRO A 25 9.14 6.49 50.71
CA PRO A 25 10.16 7.47 50.36
C PRO A 25 11.42 6.76 49.84
N GLN A 26 11.83 7.04 48.61
CA GLN A 26 13.09 6.57 48.03
C GLN A 26 14.23 7.55 48.37
N GLU A 27 15.27 7.07 49.06
CA GLU A 27 16.49 7.82 49.34
C GLU A 27 17.27 8.05 48.03
N LYS A 28 17.32 9.31 47.59
CA LYS A 28 17.85 9.71 46.26
C LYS A 28 19.38 9.71 46.16
N ASN A 29 20.12 9.32 47.21
CA ASN A 29 21.57 9.44 47.22
C ASN A 29 22.25 8.28 47.99
N PRO A 30 22.16 7.03 47.50
CA PRO A 30 22.84 5.91 48.14
C PRO A 30 24.36 6.14 48.15
N LEU A 31 25.01 5.76 49.24
CA LEU A 31 26.47 5.81 49.35
C LEU A 31 27.12 4.92 48.27
N PRO A 32 28.32 5.28 47.75
CA PRO A 32 29.03 4.46 46.77
C PRO A 32 29.23 3.03 47.26
N SER A 33 29.12 2.05 46.36
CA SER A 33 29.40 0.65 46.68
C SER A 33 30.89 0.45 46.98
N ALA A 34 31.23 -0.59 47.75
CA ALA A 34 32.63 -0.94 48.02
C ALA A 34 33.41 -1.26 46.72
N GLU A 35 32.73 -1.76 45.69
CA GLU A 35 33.31 -2.00 44.37
C GLU A 35 33.66 -0.68 43.67
N ALA A 36 32.74 0.30 43.65
CA ALA A 36 32.99 1.61 43.05
C ALA A 36 34.20 2.31 43.67
N ILE A 37 34.34 2.23 45.00
CA ILE A 37 35.49 2.80 45.72
C ILE A 37 36.79 2.08 45.34
N LYS A 38 36.74 0.75 45.16
CA LYS A 38 37.92 -0.05 44.79
C LYS A 38 38.37 0.24 43.36
N GLU A 39 37.42 0.37 42.43
CA GLU A 39 37.71 0.76 41.03
C GLU A 39 38.28 2.17 40.95
N GLU A 40 37.72 3.13 41.70
CA GLU A 40 38.24 4.49 41.75
C GLU A 40 39.68 4.53 42.28
N LYS A 41 39.98 3.73 43.32
CA LYS A 41 41.35 3.59 43.83
C LYS A 41 42.31 3.00 42.78
N GLN A 42 41.89 1.95 42.06
CA GLN A 42 42.72 1.36 40.99
C GLN A 42 42.98 2.36 39.85
N HIS A 43 41.96 3.15 39.47
CA HIS A 43 42.10 4.19 38.47
C HIS A 43 43.08 5.28 38.93
N GLN A 44 42.97 5.70 40.19
CA GLN A 44 43.88 6.67 40.80
C GLN A 44 45.33 6.16 40.77
N ASP A 45 45.56 4.91 41.19
CA ASP A 45 46.88 4.26 41.15
C ASP A 45 47.44 4.19 39.71
N HIS A 46 46.59 3.91 38.71
CA HIS A 46 47.01 3.88 37.31
C HIS A 46 47.41 5.26 36.79
N MET A 47 46.65 6.30 37.14
CA MET A 47 46.97 7.69 36.80
C MET A 47 48.26 8.15 37.46
N GLU A 48 48.49 7.80 38.72
CA GLU A 48 49.75 8.07 39.42
C GLU A 48 50.94 7.40 38.74
N ASN A 49 50.79 6.15 38.30
CA ASN A 49 51.85 5.44 37.56
C ASN A 49 52.18 6.08 36.20
N ILE A 50 51.17 6.53 35.45
CA ILE A 50 51.37 7.21 34.17
C ILE A 50 51.99 8.59 34.38
N THR A 51 51.52 9.36 35.36
CA THR A 51 52.06 10.69 35.66
C THR A 51 53.50 10.62 36.18
N GLY A 52 53.84 9.60 36.95
CA GLY A 52 55.21 9.30 37.40
C GLY A 52 56.11 8.67 36.33
N PHE A 53 55.59 8.32 35.15
CA PHE A 53 56.34 7.62 34.13
C PHE A 53 57.49 8.48 33.57
N ARG A 54 58.73 8.04 33.79
CA ARG A 54 59.91 8.71 33.24
C ARG A 54 60.08 8.36 31.77
N ARG A 55 59.74 9.29 30.88
CA ARG A 55 59.96 9.14 29.42
C ARG A 55 61.40 8.78 29.05
N ALA A 56 62.37 9.17 29.88
CA ALA A 56 63.78 8.82 29.72
C ALA A 56 64.10 7.32 29.93
N SER A 57 63.17 6.54 30.50
CA SER A 57 63.28 5.08 30.63
C SER A 57 62.93 4.33 29.34
N LEU A 58 62.37 5.00 28.33
CA LEU A 58 62.17 4.41 27.01
C LEU A 58 63.50 4.31 26.26
N LYS A 59 63.77 3.15 25.67
CA LYS A 59 64.91 2.97 24.76
C LYS A 59 64.70 3.88 23.54
N ARG A 60 65.73 4.64 23.15
CA ARG A 60 65.69 5.43 21.90
C ARG A 60 65.74 4.49 20.69
N THR A 61 64.85 4.71 19.73
CA THR A 61 64.84 4.02 18.43
C THR A 61 64.91 5.08 17.33
N GLN A 62 65.76 4.87 16.32
CA GLN A 62 65.87 5.75 15.16
C GLN A 62 64.86 5.31 14.09
N SER A 63 63.93 6.20 13.73
CA SER A 63 63.01 5.95 12.61
C SER A 63 63.74 6.13 11.28
N GLN A 64 63.64 5.15 10.37
CA GLN A 64 64.08 5.31 8.98
C GLN A 64 62.88 5.58 8.08
N GLU A 65 62.71 6.82 7.61
CA GLU A 65 61.84 7.08 6.44
C GLU A 65 62.56 6.62 5.17
N LYS A 66 61.94 5.69 4.44
CA LYS A 66 62.39 5.32 3.10
C LYS A 66 61.76 6.31 2.11
N GLY A 67 62.47 7.37 1.75
CA GLY A 67 62.11 8.16 0.56
C GLY A 67 62.32 7.29 -0.68
N CYS A 68 61.25 6.95 -1.39
CA CYS A 68 61.35 6.25 -2.67
C CYS A 68 61.77 7.24 -3.76
N LEU A 69 62.82 6.90 -4.50
CA LEU A 69 63.18 7.64 -5.71
C LEU A 69 62.09 7.45 -6.78
N PRO A 70 61.87 8.43 -7.66
CA PRO A 70 60.96 8.27 -8.80
C PRO A 70 61.32 7.02 -9.60
N THR A 71 60.30 6.28 -10.03
CA THR A 71 60.51 5.12 -10.91
C THR A 71 60.97 5.58 -12.30
N GLN A 72 61.64 4.70 -13.03
CA GLN A 72 62.10 4.99 -14.39
C GLN A 72 60.95 5.43 -15.33
N ASP A 73 59.75 4.87 -15.12
CA ASP A 73 58.56 5.23 -15.90
C ASP A 73 58.13 6.68 -15.67
N VAL A 74 58.16 7.16 -14.42
CA VAL A 74 57.84 8.55 -14.08
C VAL A 74 58.84 9.51 -14.71
N ILE A 75 60.13 9.16 -14.67
CA ILE A 75 61.20 9.96 -15.29
C ILE A 75 61.03 10.02 -16.81
N ASN A 76 60.72 8.88 -17.44
CA ASN A 76 60.50 8.82 -18.88
C ASN A 76 59.27 9.62 -19.29
N GLN A 77 58.18 9.53 -18.52
CA GLN A 77 56.96 10.31 -18.75
C GLN A 77 57.25 11.81 -18.68
N GLU A 78 57.90 12.26 -17.61
CA GLU A 78 58.26 13.68 -17.44
C GLU A 78 59.13 14.19 -18.60
N LYS A 79 60.10 13.37 -19.04
CA LYS A 79 60.94 13.70 -20.19
C LYS A 79 60.12 13.85 -21.48
N THR A 80 59.19 12.93 -21.76
CA THR A 80 58.32 13.03 -22.94
C THR A 80 57.42 14.26 -22.89
N GLU A 81 56.92 14.62 -21.71
CA GLU A 81 56.08 15.79 -21.53
C GLU A 81 56.87 17.09 -21.74
N ALA A 82 58.11 17.16 -21.22
CA ALA A 82 59.00 18.30 -21.45
C ALA A 82 59.30 18.48 -22.95
N GLU A 83 59.65 17.40 -23.65
CA GLU A 83 59.90 17.43 -25.10
C GLU A 83 58.66 17.88 -25.89
N LEU A 84 57.46 17.43 -25.50
CA LEU A 84 56.21 17.84 -26.14
C LEU A 84 55.91 19.32 -25.92
N ARG A 85 56.11 19.81 -24.68
CA ARG A 85 55.94 21.23 -24.32
C ARG A 85 56.87 22.11 -25.14
N ASP A 86 58.14 21.73 -25.27
CA ASP A 86 59.12 22.47 -26.06
C ASP A 86 58.77 22.48 -27.55
N ARG A 87 58.31 21.34 -28.09
CA ARG A 87 57.90 21.23 -29.50
C ARG A 87 56.67 22.10 -29.82
N ILE A 88 55.69 22.13 -28.93
CA ILE A 88 54.50 23.00 -29.08
C ILE A 88 54.88 24.46 -28.88
N GLY A 89 55.71 24.78 -27.88
CA GLY A 89 56.17 26.13 -27.59
C GLY A 89 57.01 26.74 -28.71
N SER A 90 57.80 25.90 -29.41
CA SER A 90 58.63 26.30 -30.55
C SER A 90 57.91 26.15 -31.90
N PHE A 91 56.61 25.88 -31.92
CA PHE A 91 55.87 25.65 -33.15
C PHE A 91 55.75 26.94 -33.97
N ASN A 92 56.30 26.93 -35.18
CA ASN A 92 56.20 28.04 -36.12
C ASN A 92 54.85 27.99 -36.88
N LYS A 93 53.95 28.91 -36.55
CA LYS A 93 52.64 29.04 -37.20
C LYS A 93 52.71 29.38 -38.69
N ASP A 94 53.80 30.00 -39.14
CA ASP A 94 53.99 30.37 -40.55
C ASP A 94 54.22 29.15 -41.46
N GLN A 95 54.50 27.98 -40.86
CA GLN A 95 54.59 26.70 -41.58
C GLN A 95 53.21 26.06 -41.83
N LEU A 96 52.14 26.60 -41.24
CA LEU A 96 50.79 26.15 -41.54
C LEU A 96 50.45 26.50 -42.98
N LYS A 97 50.00 25.50 -43.74
CA LYS A 97 49.52 25.72 -45.11
C LYS A 97 48.30 26.64 -45.06
N HIS A 98 48.32 27.70 -45.86
CA HIS A 98 47.16 28.55 -46.03
C HIS A 98 45.99 27.71 -46.56
N THR A 99 44.85 27.80 -45.89
CA THR A 99 43.59 27.19 -46.33
C THR A 99 42.53 28.28 -46.37
N THR A 100 41.76 28.31 -47.46
CA THR A 100 40.64 29.24 -47.61
C THR A 100 39.43 28.65 -46.91
N THR A 101 39.03 29.23 -45.78
CA THR A 101 37.78 28.86 -45.11
C THR A 101 36.62 29.57 -45.81
N THR A 102 35.65 28.80 -46.33
CA THR A 102 34.42 29.34 -46.91
C THR A 102 33.33 29.39 -45.83
N GLU A 103 33.04 30.59 -45.32
CA GLU A 103 31.88 30.82 -44.46
C GLU A 103 30.65 31.11 -45.33
N LYS A 104 29.64 30.25 -45.26
CA LYS A 104 28.36 30.49 -45.93
C LYS A 104 27.49 31.35 -45.03
N SER A 105 27.52 32.67 -45.21
CA SER A 105 26.45 33.55 -44.73
C SER A 105 25.30 33.50 -45.74
N VAL A 106 24.27 32.71 -45.43
CA VAL A 106 23.07 32.67 -46.28
C VAL A 106 22.22 33.86 -45.88
N LEU A 107 22.04 34.81 -46.81
CA LEU A 107 21.08 35.89 -46.64
C LEU A 107 19.66 35.31 -46.60
N PRO A 108 18.76 35.89 -45.79
CA PRO A 108 17.36 35.47 -45.79
C PRO A 108 16.81 35.56 -47.21
N SER A 109 16.08 34.51 -47.59
CA SER A 109 15.39 34.42 -48.87
C SER A 109 14.29 35.48 -48.96
N SER A 110 13.92 35.84 -50.20
CA SER A 110 12.81 36.76 -50.43
C SER A 110 11.52 36.31 -49.72
N ASN A 111 11.25 35.00 -49.69
CA ASN A 111 10.08 34.43 -49.01
C ASN A 111 10.11 34.65 -47.50
N GLU A 112 11.27 34.47 -46.86
CA GLU A 112 11.42 34.70 -45.42
C GLU A 112 11.18 36.17 -45.07
N ILE A 113 11.69 37.09 -45.89
CA ILE A 113 11.47 38.53 -45.72
C ILE A 113 9.99 38.90 -45.89
N GLN A 114 9.31 38.34 -46.91
CA GLN A 114 7.88 38.58 -47.11
C GLN A 114 7.04 38.02 -45.94
N HIS A 115 7.39 36.83 -45.46
CA HIS A 115 6.71 36.23 -44.31
C HIS A 115 6.85 37.09 -43.05
N GLU A 116 8.08 37.52 -42.73
CA GLU A 116 8.34 38.38 -41.58
C GLU A 116 7.60 39.72 -41.66
N LYS A 117 7.50 40.29 -42.88
CA LYS A 117 6.71 41.51 -43.11
C LYS A 117 5.22 41.30 -42.82
N VAL A 118 4.63 40.23 -43.36
CA VAL A 118 3.21 39.90 -43.13
C VAL A 118 2.95 39.66 -41.64
N GLU A 119 3.85 38.95 -40.96
CA GLU A 119 3.74 38.68 -39.53
C GLU A 119 3.80 39.97 -38.71
N THR A 120 4.70 40.88 -39.06
CA THR A 120 4.85 42.19 -38.40
C THR A 120 3.58 43.03 -38.58
N GLU A 121 3.07 43.14 -39.81
CA GLU A 121 1.82 43.86 -40.09
C GLU A 121 0.62 43.27 -39.34
N LEU A 122 0.53 41.93 -39.24
CA LEU A 122 -0.53 41.27 -38.49
C LEU A 122 -0.44 41.56 -36.98
N ARG A 123 0.78 41.50 -36.42
CA ARG A 123 1.02 41.81 -35.00
C ARG A 123 0.65 43.25 -34.68
N GLU A 124 1.03 44.20 -35.53
CA GLU A 124 0.65 45.60 -35.36
C GLU A 124 -0.86 45.79 -35.42
N ARG A 125 -1.54 45.19 -36.42
CA ARG A 125 -3.00 45.27 -36.57
C ARG A 125 -3.76 44.71 -35.37
N ILE A 126 -3.30 43.58 -34.82
CA ILE A 126 -3.90 42.99 -33.62
C ILE A 126 -3.60 43.86 -32.40
N GLY A 127 -2.37 44.36 -32.27
CA GLY A 127 -1.97 45.21 -31.16
C GLY A 127 -2.67 46.57 -31.13
N SER A 128 -3.04 47.11 -32.30
CA SER A 128 -3.80 48.35 -32.43
C SER A 128 -5.32 48.17 -32.41
N PHE A 129 -5.82 46.97 -32.14
CA PHE A 129 -7.26 46.70 -32.15
C PHE A 129 -7.93 47.30 -30.90
N HIS A 130 -8.89 48.21 -31.10
CA HIS A 130 -9.66 48.80 -30.02
C HIS A 130 -10.92 47.98 -29.75
N LYS A 131 -11.17 47.65 -28.48
CA LYS A 131 -12.36 46.91 -28.07
C LYS A 131 -13.67 47.64 -28.43
N GLU A 132 -13.61 48.98 -28.54
CA GLU A 132 -14.75 49.82 -28.93
C GLU A 132 -15.18 49.61 -30.39
N ASP A 133 -14.31 49.02 -31.24
CA ASP A 133 -14.64 48.66 -32.61
C ASP A 133 -15.49 47.37 -32.68
N LEU A 134 -15.67 46.66 -31.56
CA LEU A 134 -16.57 45.51 -31.48
C LEU A 134 -18.02 45.98 -31.41
N HIS A 135 -18.85 45.49 -32.33
CA HIS A 135 -20.29 45.67 -32.23
C HIS A 135 -20.84 45.00 -30.98
N HIS A 136 -21.75 45.69 -30.28
CA HIS A 136 -22.48 45.11 -29.15
C HIS A 136 -23.29 43.90 -29.61
N ALA A 137 -23.04 42.74 -29.02
CA ALA A 137 -23.84 41.54 -29.20
C ALA A 137 -24.81 41.42 -28.00
N GLU A 138 -26.08 41.69 -28.23
CA GLU A 138 -27.12 41.53 -27.20
C GLU A 138 -27.45 40.04 -27.06
N THR A 139 -26.98 39.43 -25.97
CA THR A 139 -27.32 38.03 -25.66
C THR A 139 -28.67 37.97 -24.97
N ALA A 140 -29.73 37.63 -25.72
CA ALA A 140 -31.05 37.39 -25.15
C ALA A 140 -31.10 36.04 -24.41
N VAL A 141 -30.90 36.06 -23.09
CA VAL A 141 -31.19 34.90 -22.23
C VAL A 141 -32.72 34.79 -22.10
N LYS A 142 -33.33 33.86 -22.83
CA LYS A 142 -34.77 33.59 -22.73
C LYS A 142 -35.08 32.85 -21.43
N ASN A 143 -35.30 33.60 -20.35
CA ASN A 143 -35.96 33.07 -19.16
C ASN A 143 -37.46 33.00 -19.44
N VAL A 144 -37.91 31.91 -20.06
CA VAL A 144 -39.33 31.69 -20.33
C VAL A 144 -40.01 31.31 -19.02
N LEU A 145 -41.08 32.01 -18.68
CA LEU A 145 -41.92 31.64 -17.53
C LEU A 145 -42.61 30.29 -17.83
N PRO A 146 -42.87 29.46 -16.80
CA PRO A 146 -43.65 28.24 -16.97
C PRO A 146 -44.97 28.53 -17.67
N SER A 147 -45.35 27.66 -18.62
CA SER A 147 -46.62 27.76 -19.32
C SER A 147 -47.78 27.31 -18.42
N THR A 148 -49.01 27.63 -18.83
CA THR A 148 -50.22 27.14 -18.17
C THR A 148 -50.26 25.61 -18.12
N ASP A 149 -49.72 24.94 -19.14
CA ASP A 149 -49.66 23.48 -19.22
C ASP A 149 -48.66 22.92 -18.19
N ASP A 150 -47.50 23.56 -18.02
CA ASP A 150 -46.49 23.15 -17.04
C ASP A 150 -47.07 23.21 -15.61
N ILE A 151 -47.79 24.30 -15.29
CA ILE A 151 -48.45 24.48 -14.00
C ILE A 151 -49.60 23.46 -13.83
N GLY A 152 -50.33 23.18 -14.91
CA GLY A 152 -51.41 22.19 -14.90
C GLY A 152 -50.90 20.77 -14.61
N GLN A 153 -49.80 20.37 -15.24
CA GLN A 153 -49.16 19.08 -15.01
C GLN A 153 -48.63 18.95 -13.59
N GLU A 154 -47.93 19.97 -13.08
CA GLU A 154 -47.39 19.96 -11.71
C GLU A 154 -48.52 19.82 -10.67
N LYS A 155 -49.62 20.54 -10.86
CA LYS A 155 -50.78 20.44 -9.97
C LYS A 155 -51.43 19.05 -9.99
N GLN A 156 -51.54 18.44 -11.17
CA GLN A 156 -52.06 17.08 -11.32
C GLN A 156 -51.15 16.05 -10.64
N GLU A 157 -49.83 16.21 -10.76
CA GLU A 157 -48.85 15.33 -10.12
C GLU A 157 -48.91 15.46 -8.59
N GLU A 158 -48.99 16.67 -8.05
CA GLU A 158 -49.18 16.89 -6.61
C GLU A 158 -50.46 16.23 -6.10
N GLU A 159 -51.58 16.40 -6.81
CA GLU A 159 -52.86 15.80 -6.42
C GLU A 159 -52.79 14.28 -6.40
N LEU A 160 -52.16 13.67 -7.41
CA LEU A 160 -51.93 12.23 -7.47
C LEU A 160 -51.05 11.75 -6.31
N LYS A 161 -49.93 12.42 -6.05
CA LYS A 161 -49.02 12.08 -4.94
C LYS A 161 -49.75 12.15 -3.60
N LYS A 162 -50.55 13.19 -3.39
CA LYS A 162 -51.35 13.34 -2.18
C LYS A 162 -52.38 12.23 -2.05
N SER A 163 -53.11 11.90 -3.11
CA SER A 163 -54.09 10.81 -3.14
C SER A 163 -53.47 9.45 -2.77
N ILE A 164 -52.28 9.16 -3.31
CA ILE A 164 -51.54 7.93 -3.00
C ILE A 164 -51.06 7.94 -1.54
N SER A 165 -50.53 9.07 -1.06
CA SER A 165 -50.04 9.22 0.32
C SER A 165 -51.17 9.05 1.34
N ASP A 166 -52.35 9.61 1.05
CA ASP A 166 -53.52 9.55 1.93
C ASP A 166 -54.31 8.23 1.77
N PHE A 167 -53.88 7.33 0.87
CA PHE A 167 -54.57 6.07 0.60
C PHE A 167 -54.51 5.12 1.80
N LYS A 168 -55.68 4.91 2.43
CA LYS A 168 -55.82 3.96 3.53
C LYS A 168 -55.84 2.53 3.01
N ARG A 169 -54.74 1.80 3.16
CA ARG A 169 -54.64 0.37 2.80
C ARG A 169 -55.75 -0.51 3.40
N SER A 170 -56.33 -0.11 4.53
CA SER A 170 -57.47 -0.78 5.16
C SER A 170 -58.78 -0.72 4.36
N SER A 171 -58.88 0.14 3.34
CA SER A 171 -60.02 0.20 2.42
C SER A 171 -59.99 -0.90 1.36
N LEU A 172 -58.86 -1.62 1.22
CA LEU A 172 -58.76 -2.75 0.30
C LEU A 172 -59.59 -3.93 0.80
N ASN A 173 -60.38 -4.52 -0.09
CA ASN A 173 -61.11 -5.75 0.20
C ASN A 173 -60.12 -6.88 0.54
N LYS A 174 -60.36 -7.55 1.67
CA LYS A 174 -59.57 -8.72 2.07
C LYS A 174 -60.00 -9.91 1.21
N THR A 175 -59.07 -10.43 0.41
CA THR A 175 -59.27 -11.69 -0.33
C THR A 175 -58.68 -12.83 0.48
N SER A 176 -59.51 -13.82 0.85
CA SER A 176 -59.06 -15.03 1.51
C SER A 176 -58.66 -16.06 0.46
N THR A 177 -57.36 -16.32 0.32
CA THR A 177 -56.84 -17.41 -0.52
C THR A 177 -56.98 -18.74 0.23
N GLN A 178 -57.75 -19.67 -0.33
CA GLN A 178 -57.86 -21.05 0.17
C GLN A 178 -56.90 -21.94 -0.63
N GLU A 179 -55.79 -22.33 -0.04
CA GLU A 179 -54.86 -23.31 -0.60
C GLU A 179 -55.46 -24.71 -0.41
N LYS A 180 -55.81 -25.38 -1.52
CA LYS A 180 -56.30 -26.77 -1.49
C LYS A 180 -55.07 -27.68 -1.43
N ASN A 181 -54.72 -28.13 -0.23
CA ASN A 181 -53.72 -29.18 -0.05
C ASN A 181 -54.45 -30.54 0.10
N PRO A 182 -54.67 -31.32 -0.98
CA PRO A 182 -55.38 -32.59 -0.87
C PRO A 182 -54.58 -33.54 0.00
N LEU A 183 -55.26 -34.24 0.91
CA LEU A 183 -54.65 -35.32 1.68
C LEU A 183 -54.18 -36.43 0.73
N PRO A 184 -53.09 -37.15 1.06
CA PRO A 184 -52.64 -38.28 0.27
C PRO A 184 -53.77 -39.31 0.10
N ALA A 185 -53.85 -39.90 -1.10
CA ALA A 185 -54.86 -40.91 -1.41
C ALA A 185 -54.72 -42.13 -0.49
N THR A 186 -55.83 -42.80 -0.20
CA THR A 186 -55.87 -44.03 0.62
C THR A 186 -54.85 -45.07 0.16
N ASP A 187 -54.69 -45.21 -1.16
CA ASP A 187 -53.76 -46.17 -1.77
C ASP A 187 -52.30 -45.88 -1.39
N ALA A 188 -51.93 -44.60 -1.27
CA ALA A 188 -50.58 -44.20 -0.88
C ALA A 188 -50.30 -44.56 0.60
N ILE A 189 -51.31 -44.41 1.46
CA ILE A 189 -51.23 -44.75 2.88
C ILE A 189 -51.13 -46.28 3.05
N GLU A 190 -51.91 -47.05 2.29
CA GLU A 190 -51.87 -48.51 2.32
C GLU A 190 -50.54 -49.06 1.80
N ALA A 191 -50.00 -48.47 0.73
CA ALA A 191 -48.69 -48.83 0.20
C ALA A 191 -47.57 -48.59 1.23
N GLU A 192 -47.56 -47.42 1.88
CA GLU A 192 -46.57 -47.08 2.92
C GLU A 192 -46.68 -48.03 4.12
N LYS A 193 -47.90 -48.35 4.56
CA LYS A 193 -48.12 -49.29 5.66
C LYS A 193 -47.57 -50.69 5.32
N LYS A 194 -47.83 -51.18 4.11
CA LYS A 194 -47.32 -52.49 3.65
C LYS A 194 -45.80 -52.51 3.58
N GLU A 195 -45.17 -51.43 3.11
CA GLU A 195 -43.71 -51.33 3.07
C GLU A 195 -43.10 -51.35 4.48
N ASN A 196 -43.69 -50.60 5.42
CA ASN A 196 -43.23 -50.61 6.81
C ASN A 196 -43.38 -51.98 7.48
N GLU A 197 -44.48 -52.70 7.24
CA GLU A 197 -44.67 -54.07 7.74
C GLU A 197 -43.63 -55.03 7.16
N PHE A 198 -43.33 -54.90 5.86
CA PHE A 198 -42.31 -55.70 5.20
C PHE A 198 -40.91 -55.45 5.77
N ARG A 199 -40.53 -54.18 5.93
CA ARG A 199 -39.23 -53.81 6.51
C ARG A 199 -39.10 -54.31 7.94
N SER A 200 -40.14 -54.15 8.76
CA SER A 200 -40.16 -54.64 10.14
C SER A 200 -40.01 -56.17 10.21
N SER A 201 -40.62 -56.90 9.26
CA SER A 201 -40.53 -58.35 9.17
C SER A 201 -39.11 -58.83 8.81
N ILE A 202 -38.39 -58.08 7.96
CA ILE A 202 -36.98 -58.36 7.66
C ILE A 202 -36.09 -58.08 8.87
N GLU A 203 -36.27 -56.92 9.52
CA GLU A 203 -35.46 -56.53 10.67
C GLU A 203 -35.63 -57.49 11.86
N GLY A 204 -36.85 -58.00 12.07
CA GLY A 204 -37.16 -58.98 13.10
C GLY A 204 -36.82 -60.44 12.76
N PHE A 205 -36.35 -60.74 11.55
CA PHE A 205 -36.13 -62.12 11.13
C PHE A 205 -34.95 -62.76 11.88
N PRO A 206 -35.15 -63.86 12.63
CA PRO A 206 -34.10 -64.48 13.42
C PRO A 206 -33.07 -65.14 12.50
N LYS A 207 -31.81 -64.68 12.60
CA LYS A 207 -30.69 -65.19 11.78
C LYS A 207 -30.46 -66.70 11.95
N GLU A 208 -30.87 -67.28 13.07
CA GLU A 208 -30.80 -68.72 13.33
C GLU A 208 -31.66 -69.57 12.38
N GLN A 209 -32.69 -68.96 11.77
CA GLN A 209 -33.50 -69.61 10.74
C GLN A 209 -32.88 -69.52 9.34
N LEU A 210 -31.75 -68.81 9.17
CA LEU A 210 -31.01 -68.81 7.90
C LEU A 210 -30.25 -70.14 7.76
N LYS A 211 -30.52 -70.85 6.67
CA LYS A 211 -29.79 -72.08 6.33
C LYS A 211 -28.33 -71.73 6.01
N HIS A 212 -27.39 -72.44 6.61
CA HIS A 212 -25.97 -72.29 6.29
C HIS A 212 -25.70 -72.78 4.85
N THR A 213 -25.08 -71.93 4.03
CA THR A 213 -24.65 -72.25 2.67
C THR A 213 -23.16 -71.99 2.59
N GLU A 214 -22.37 -73.03 2.27
CA GLU A 214 -20.94 -72.94 2.09
C GLU A 214 -20.63 -72.67 0.60
N THR A 215 -19.98 -71.54 0.31
CA THR A 215 -19.61 -71.13 -1.06
C THR A 215 -18.21 -71.64 -1.39
N ALA A 216 -18.06 -72.47 -2.41
CA ALA A 216 -16.76 -72.89 -2.93
C ALA A 216 -16.31 -71.97 -4.08
N GLU A 217 -15.23 -71.21 -3.88
CA GLU A 217 -14.62 -70.35 -4.90
C GLU A 217 -13.58 -71.15 -5.72
N LYS A 218 -13.85 -71.38 -7.00
CA LYS A 218 -12.89 -72.02 -7.91
C LYS A 218 -11.97 -70.97 -8.55
N ASN A 219 -10.82 -70.71 -7.92
CA ASN A 219 -9.73 -69.95 -8.54
C ASN A 219 -8.81 -70.90 -9.32
N VAL A 220 -9.06 -71.08 -10.62
CA VAL A 220 -8.13 -71.78 -11.51
C VAL A 220 -7.10 -70.77 -12.01
N LEU A 221 -5.81 -71.03 -11.79
CA LEU A 221 -4.74 -70.15 -12.28
C LEU A 221 -4.66 -70.23 -13.82
N PRO A 222 -4.42 -69.10 -14.53
CA PRO A 222 -4.31 -69.08 -15.98
C PRO A 222 -3.24 -70.06 -16.50
N THR A 223 -3.56 -70.77 -17.58
CA THR A 223 -2.66 -71.73 -18.21
C THR A 223 -1.60 -71.02 -19.07
N LYS A 224 -0.55 -71.74 -19.48
CA LYS A 224 0.50 -71.14 -20.31
C LYS A 224 -0.02 -70.69 -21.67
N GLU A 225 -1.05 -71.37 -22.22
CA GLU A 225 -1.77 -70.92 -23.40
C GLU A 225 -2.43 -69.56 -23.18
N ASP A 226 -3.10 -69.35 -22.03
CA ASP A 226 -3.75 -68.08 -21.69
C ASP A 226 -2.73 -66.94 -21.62
N ILE A 227 -1.52 -67.20 -21.09
CA ILE A 227 -0.45 -66.20 -21.02
C ILE A 227 0.19 -65.95 -22.40
N ALA A 228 0.33 -66.99 -23.24
CA ALA A 228 0.92 -66.85 -24.57
C ALA A 228 0.01 -66.08 -25.53
N ALA A 229 -1.30 -66.31 -25.47
CA ALA A 229 -2.29 -65.56 -26.23
C ALA A 229 -2.22 -64.05 -25.92
N ASP A 230 -2.09 -63.68 -24.63
CA ASP A 230 -1.97 -62.28 -24.22
C ASP A 230 -0.66 -61.65 -24.73
N LYS A 231 0.44 -62.41 -24.79
CA LYS A 231 1.74 -61.91 -25.26
C LYS A 231 1.82 -61.69 -26.77
N ALA A 232 1.04 -62.43 -27.56
CA ALA A 232 0.97 -62.28 -29.02
C ALA A 232 0.01 -61.15 -29.48
N GLY A 233 -0.83 -60.63 -28.57
CA GLY A 233 -1.75 -59.53 -28.83
C GLY A 233 -1.19 -58.13 -28.59
N LYS A 234 0.13 -57.96 -28.44
CA LYS A 234 0.83 -56.67 -28.27
C LYS A 234 1.75 -56.33 -29.43
#